data_AF-A0A957A1U0-F1
#
_entry.id   AF-A0A957A1U0-F1
#
_cell.length_a   1.000
_cell.length_b   1.000
_cell.length_c   1.000
_cell.angle_alpha   90.00
_cell.angle_beta   90.00
_cell.angle_gamma   90.00
#
_symmetry.space_group_name_H-M   'P 1'
#
loop_
_entity.id
_entity.type
_entity.pdbx_description
1 polymer ?
#
loop_
_entity_poly.entity_id
_entity_poly.type
_entity_poly.pdbx_seq_one_letter_code
_entity_poly.pdbx_strand_id
1 'polypeptide(L)'
;MIGRIFRRTSREDEVFAEAQALIDDGLELAFVLDLYPEDAAWLTALLDTGIVIGESFAAEEPSYYFEASLKTRFVEAGMERAARAAAPVHEPVAVVPSAPAAGGFFRLQGAVAGTAVAVVLGGMSLLTLGVVTAGDSVPGDWNYAFKLAGERIEYSLSTGDARTDVQIRHTMERVQEFQRLNQKGKVSEKNVEDVRKGLDSLSELVEEEELDPLQRETAKAIAESASQVLTTTRETQPELAPRIDDTIAVAAGIGSAATGIAAPTATATPTAATTPPNTATPGTTPKPTGTAEPSETPEPATTPDPASTPEVSETAETGETGEDPGASPSAQATGSAADEELP
;
A
#
# COMPACT_ATOMS: atom_id res chain seq x y z
N MET A 1 -11.85 28.36 -5.45
CA MET A 1 -12.77 27.54 -4.64
C MET A 1 -11.98 26.46 -3.90
N ILE A 2 -11.10 26.84 -2.97
CA ILE A 2 -10.24 25.94 -2.19
C ILE A 2 -10.43 26.35 -0.74
N GLY A 3 -11.42 25.76 -0.06
CA GLY A 3 -11.78 26.19 1.30
C GLY A 3 -12.75 25.28 2.04
N ARG A 4 -12.77 23.98 1.72
CA ARG A 4 -13.72 23.02 2.33
C ARG A 4 -13.14 21.61 2.58
N ILE A 5 -11.82 21.48 2.78
CA ILE A 5 -11.21 20.17 3.06
C ILE A 5 -10.91 19.97 4.55
N PHE A 6 -10.82 21.03 5.36
CA PHE A 6 -10.94 20.90 6.81
C PHE A 6 -12.44 20.91 7.16
N ARG A 7 -13.11 19.75 7.06
CA ARG A 7 -14.35 19.59 7.82
C ARG A 7 -13.96 19.81 9.27
N ARG A 8 -14.50 20.87 9.89
CA ARG A 8 -14.48 20.98 11.35
C ARG A 8 -15.03 19.65 11.86
N THR A 9 -14.28 19.02 12.76
CA THR A 9 -14.78 17.91 13.59
C THR A 9 -16.18 18.29 14.06
N SER A 10 -17.12 17.35 13.94
CA SER A 10 -18.46 17.63 14.43
C SER A 10 -18.38 17.83 15.95
N ARG A 11 -19.29 18.61 16.53
CA ARG A 11 -19.36 18.79 17.99
C ARG A 11 -19.42 17.42 18.69
N GLU A 12 -20.11 16.46 18.09
CA GLU A 12 -20.22 15.08 18.57
C GLU A 12 -18.86 14.39 18.61
N ASP A 13 -18.03 14.52 17.57
CA ASP A 13 -16.68 13.94 17.55
C ASP A 13 -15.79 14.51 18.66
N GLU A 14 -15.87 15.83 18.88
CA GLU A 14 -15.07 16.52 19.90
C GLU A 14 -15.51 16.10 21.31
N VAL A 15 -16.82 16.04 21.57
CA VAL A 15 -17.39 15.62 22.85
C VAL A 15 -17.09 14.16 23.14
N PHE A 16 -17.19 13.27 22.14
CA PHE A 16 -16.82 11.87 22.30
C PHE A 16 -15.33 11.70 22.63
N ALA A 17 -14.45 12.40 21.91
CA ALA A 17 -13.02 12.32 22.14
C ALA A 17 -12.62 12.81 23.54
N GLU A 18 -13.24 13.89 24.02
CA GLU A 18 -13.02 14.41 25.38
C GLU A 18 -13.54 13.44 26.44
N ALA A 19 -14.75 12.91 26.27
CA ALA A 19 -15.33 11.95 27.19
C ALA A 19 -14.52 10.64 27.25
N GLN A 20 -14.06 10.12 26.11
CA GLN A 20 -13.21 8.94 26.06
C GLN A 20 -11.86 9.16 26.76
N ALA A 21 -11.24 10.34 26.59
CA ALA A 21 -9.99 10.66 27.28
C ALA A 21 -10.16 10.67 28.82
N LEU A 22 -11.31 11.13 29.33
CA LEU A 22 -11.62 11.08 30.76
C LEU A 22 -11.77 9.64 31.28
N ILE A 23 -12.39 8.75 30.50
CA ILE A 23 -12.45 7.32 30.82
C ILE A 23 -11.05 6.69 30.82
N ASP A 24 -10.23 7.02 29.83
CA ASP A 24 -8.85 6.53 29.72
C ASP A 24 -7.98 7.01 30.90
N ASP A 25 -8.25 8.20 31.46
CA ASP A 25 -7.63 8.73 32.68
C ASP A 25 -8.15 8.04 33.98
N GLY A 26 -9.05 7.05 33.86
CA GLY A 26 -9.55 6.23 34.94
C GLY A 26 -10.79 6.78 35.64
N LEU A 27 -11.51 7.73 35.05
CA LEU A 27 -12.79 8.20 35.58
C LEU A 27 -13.91 7.21 35.26
N GLU A 28 -14.85 7.05 36.20
CA GLU A 28 -15.99 6.16 36.01
C GLU A 28 -16.97 6.68 34.95
N LEU A 29 -17.57 5.78 34.16
CA LEU A 29 -18.52 6.11 33.11
C LEU A 29 -19.66 7.03 33.58
N ALA A 30 -20.25 6.72 34.74
CA ALA A 30 -21.34 7.53 35.30
C ALA A 30 -20.89 8.98 35.59
N PHE A 31 -19.68 9.15 36.13
CA PHE A 31 -19.11 10.48 36.39
C PHE A 31 -18.87 11.25 35.09
N VAL A 32 -18.34 10.60 34.06
CA VAL A 32 -18.11 11.24 32.76
C VAL A 32 -19.43 11.64 32.10
N LEU A 33 -20.45 10.78 32.14
CA LEU A 33 -21.78 11.09 31.57
C LEU A 33 -22.47 12.28 32.28
N ASP A 34 -22.23 12.45 33.59
CA ASP A 34 -22.74 13.60 34.36
C ASP A 34 -22.11 14.94 33.93
N LEU A 35 -20.89 14.94 33.35
CA LEU A 35 -20.25 16.14 32.79
C LEU A 35 -20.89 16.56 31.45
N TYR A 36 -21.55 15.63 30.74
CA TYR A 36 -22.16 15.85 29.43
C TYR A 36 -23.65 15.46 29.41
N PRO A 37 -24.51 16.11 30.23
CA PRO A 37 -25.90 15.67 30.41
C PRO A 37 -26.76 15.78 29.14
N GLU A 38 -26.44 16.70 28.23
CA GLU A 38 -27.13 16.85 26.94
C GLU A 38 -26.80 15.71 25.97
N ASP A 39 -25.61 15.11 26.10
CA ASP A 39 -25.02 14.14 25.18
C ASP A 39 -24.99 12.71 25.75
N ALA A 40 -25.33 12.56 27.04
CA ALA A 40 -25.22 11.30 27.78
C ALA A 40 -25.91 10.13 27.10
N ALA A 41 -27.08 10.34 26.48
CA ALA A 41 -27.86 9.27 25.86
C ALA A 41 -27.12 8.57 24.70
N TRP A 42 -26.41 9.31 23.85
CA TRP A 42 -25.66 8.74 22.73
C TRP A 42 -24.23 8.37 23.13
N LEU A 43 -23.61 9.13 24.05
CA LEU A 43 -22.29 8.83 24.60
C LEU A 43 -22.27 7.49 25.34
N THR A 44 -23.32 7.15 26.09
CA THR A 44 -23.37 5.92 26.89
C THR A 44 -23.07 4.69 26.03
N ALA A 45 -23.72 4.55 24.87
CA ALA A 45 -23.55 3.37 24.02
C ALA A 45 -22.13 3.28 23.43
N LEU A 46 -21.53 4.42 23.07
CA LEU A 46 -20.20 4.44 22.48
C LEU A 46 -19.09 4.22 23.52
N LEU A 47 -19.19 4.88 24.67
CA LEU A 47 -18.21 4.74 25.75
C LEU A 47 -18.27 3.36 26.41
N ASP A 48 -19.47 2.80 26.62
CA ASP A 48 -19.65 1.43 27.14
C ASP A 48 -19.01 0.40 26.20
N THR A 49 -19.22 0.55 24.89
CA THR A 49 -18.54 -0.28 23.87
C THR A 49 -17.02 -0.11 23.95
N GLY A 50 -16.52 1.12 24.10
CA GLY A 50 -15.10 1.42 24.25
C GLY A 50 -14.48 0.74 25.48
N ILE A 51 -15.18 0.76 26.61
CA ILE A 51 -14.76 0.12 27.87
C ILE A 51 -14.70 -1.40 27.70
N VAL A 52 -15.76 -2.04 27.19
CA VAL A 52 -15.79 -3.51 26.99
C VAL A 52 -14.67 -3.96 26.06
N ILE A 53 -14.41 -3.21 24.99
CA ILE A 53 -13.27 -3.45 24.11
C ILE A 53 -11.98 -3.31 24.92
N GLY A 54 -11.76 -2.19 25.60
CA GLY A 54 -10.55 -1.95 26.41
C GLY A 54 -10.26 -3.05 27.43
N GLU A 55 -11.26 -3.48 28.19
CA GLU A 55 -11.14 -4.54 29.19
C GLU A 55 -10.80 -5.90 28.56
N SER A 56 -11.43 -6.24 27.42
CA SER A 56 -11.15 -7.49 26.71
C SER A 56 -9.69 -7.58 26.23
N PHE A 57 -9.07 -6.44 25.91
CA PHE A 57 -7.66 -6.38 25.50
C PHE A 57 -6.68 -6.25 26.67
N ALA A 58 -7.08 -5.62 27.77
CA ALA A 58 -6.24 -5.54 28.98
C ALA A 58 -6.05 -6.90 29.67
N ALA A 59 -6.96 -7.84 29.43
CA ALA A 59 -6.87 -9.21 29.96
C ALA A 59 -5.77 -10.06 29.31
N GLU A 60 -5.23 -9.66 28.14
CA GLU A 60 -4.14 -10.36 27.46
C GLU A 60 -2.84 -9.53 27.58
N GLU A 61 -1.86 -10.03 28.34
CA GLU A 61 -0.52 -9.43 28.33
C GLU A 61 0.05 -9.52 26.90
N PRO A 62 0.45 -8.39 26.28
CA PRO A 62 1.03 -8.41 24.95
C PRO A 62 2.28 -9.29 24.95
N SER A 63 2.39 -10.18 23.98
CA SER A 63 3.57 -11.06 23.90
C SER A 63 4.86 -10.23 23.83
N TYR A 64 5.92 -10.69 24.50
CA TYR A 64 7.22 -10.02 24.54
C TYR A 64 7.77 -9.66 23.14
N TYR A 65 7.52 -10.53 22.15
CA TYR A 65 7.95 -10.32 20.76
C TYR A 65 7.17 -9.18 20.07
N PHE A 66 5.91 -8.98 20.42
CA PHE A 66 5.09 -7.88 19.89
C PHE A 66 5.63 -6.54 20.38
N GLU A 67 5.91 -6.40 21.68
CA GLU A 67 6.51 -5.17 22.22
C GLU A 67 7.85 -4.82 21.58
N ALA A 68 8.71 -5.83 21.40
CA ALA A 68 10.01 -5.63 20.75
C ALA A 68 9.85 -5.14 19.31
N SER A 69 8.91 -5.71 18.56
CA SER A 69 8.64 -5.31 17.17
C SER A 69 8.09 -3.87 17.07
N LEU A 70 7.21 -3.46 18.00
CA LEU A 70 6.70 -2.09 18.09
C LEU A 70 7.80 -1.09 18.43
N LYS A 71 8.63 -1.41 19.42
CA LYS A 71 9.76 -0.56 19.83
C LYS A 71 10.73 -0.35 18.67
N THR A 72 11.08 -1.41 17.94
CA THR A 72 11.96 -1.30 16.77
C THR A 72 11.35 -0.43 15.68
N ARG A 73 10.09 -0.66 15.29
CA ARG A 73 9.43 0.14 14.24
C ARG A 73 9.26 1.61 14.64
N PHE A 74 8.97 1.89 15.90
CA PHE A 74 8.88 3.26 16.40
C PHE A 74 10.23 3.98 16.34
N VAL A 75 11.31 3.28 16.71
CA VAL A 75 12.68 3.81 16.61
C VAL A 75 13.07 4.04 15.15
N GLU A 76 12.81 3.09 14.26
CA GLU A 76 13.06 3.23 12.82
C GLU A 76 12.30 4.41 12.21
N ALA A 77 11.00 4.55 12.50
CA ALA A 77 10.20 5.67 12.03
C ALA A 77 10.71 7.02 12.57
N GLY A 78 11.14 7.07 13.83
CA GLY A 78 11.76 8.25 14.44
C GLY A 78 13.10 8.60 13.78
N MET A 79 13.93 7.61 13.50
CA MET A 79 15.22 7.78 12.83
C MET A 79 15.07 8.21 11.38
N GLU A 80 14.11 7.66 10.64
CA GLU A 80 13.84 8.05 9.25
C GLU A 80 13.35 9.49 9.17
N ARG A 81 12.48 9.91 10.11
CA ARG A 81 12.03 11.30 10.22
C ARG A 81 13.17 12.26 10.56
N ALA A 82 14.05 11.86 11.49
CA ALA A 82 15.23 12.64 11.85
C ALA A 82 16.24 12.73 10.68
N ALA A 83 16.44 11.64 9.93
CA ALA A 83 17.31 11.60 8.76
C ALA A 83 16.76 12.48 7.62
N ARG A 84 15.45 12.46 7.38
CA ARG A 84 14.78 13.30 6.38
C ARG A 84 14.79 14.78 6.78
N ALA A 85 14.71 15.10 8.08
CA ALA A 85 14.85 16.46 8.59
C ALA A 85 16.31 16.96 8.60
N ALA A 86 17.28 16.06 8.65
CA ALA A 86 18.71 16.36 8.60
C ALA A 86 19.28 16.38 7.16
N ALA A 87 18.49 15.98 6.16
CA ALA A 87 18.89 16.09 4.76
C ALA A 87 19.06 17.59 4.40
N PRO A 88 20.21 17.99 3.86
CA PRO A 88 20.45 19.39 3.52
C PRO A 88 19.50 19.81 2.40
N VAL A 89 18.58 20.72 2.72
CA VAL A 89 17.77 21.43 1.72
C VAL A 89 18.74 22.26 0.88
N HIS A 90 18.99 21.86 -0.36
CA HIS A 90 19.65 22.71 -1.33
C HIS A 90 18.70 23.85 -1.71
N GLU A 91 18.64 24.91 -0.91
CA GLU A 91 17.94 26.14 -1.30
C GLU A 91 18.67 26.81 -2.47
N PRO A 92 17.99 27.14 -3.58
CA PRO A 92 18.53 28.12 -4.52
C PRO A 92 18.57 29.48 -3.82
N VAL A 93 19.78 30.01 -3.65
CA VAL A 93 20.05 31.31 -3.02
C VAL A 93 19.32 32.43 -3.77
N ALA A 94 18.12 32.78 -3.29
CA ALA A 94 17.44 34.00 -3.68
C ALA A 94 17.99 35.15 -2.81
N VAL A 95 18.85 35.96 -3.42
CA VAL A 95 19.35 37.21 -2.84
C VAL A 95 18.15 38.17 -2.69
N VAL A 96 17.69 38.38 -1.46
CA VAL A 96 16.73 39.44 -1.12
C VAL A 96 17.49 40.55 -0.36
N PRO A 97 17.36 41.83 -0.75
CA PRO A 97 18.09 42.91 -0.11
C PRO A 97 17.51 43.24 1.27
N SER A 98 18.42 43.48 2.20
CA SER A 98 18.20 43.98 3.55
C SER A 98 17.48 45.33 3.57
N ALA A 99 16.40 45.43 4.35
CA ALA A 99 15.78 46.69 4.78
C ALA A 99 15.49 46.65 6.30
N PRO A 100 15.45 47.83 6.97
CA PRO A 100 15.93 47.95 8.34
C PRO A 100 14.87 47.72 9.42
N ALA A 101 15.41 47.44 10.61
CA ALA A 101 14.72 47.30 11.88
C ALA A 101 13.74 48.45 12.19
N ALA A 102 12.47 48.09 12.38
CA ALA A 102 11.52 48.86 13.17
C ALA A 102 10.89 47.89 14.18
N GLY A 103 11.19 48.14 15.44
CA GLY A 103 10.81 47.29 16.56
C GLY A 103 9.32 47.30 16.88
N GLY A 104 8.95 46.39 17.77
CA GLY A 104 7.71 46.47 18.52
C GLY A 104 6.94 45.17 18.59
N PHE A 105 7.00 44.56 19.77
CA PHE A 105 5.96 43.69 20.35
C PHE A 105 5.73 42.33 19.68
N PHE A 106 6.38 41.28 20.20
CA PHE A 106 5.68 40.05 20.58
C PHE A 106 6.50 39.31 21.66
N ARG A 107 6.19 39.63 22.92
CA ARG A 107 6.34 38.68 24.03
C ARG A 107 5.05 37.87 24.08
N LEU A 108 5.12 36.60 23.71
CA LEU A 108 4.24 35.53 24.18
C LEU A 108 4.91 34.20 23.78
N GLN A 109 6.04 33.93 24.44
CA GLN A 109 6.48 32.57 24.70
C GLN A 109 5.58 32.03 25.81
N GLY A 110 4.91 30.91 25.56
CA GLY A 110 4.24 30.13 26.61
C GLY A 110 2.95 29.49 26.14
N ALA A 111 2.99 28.15 26.06
CA ALA A 111 1.83 27.24 26.05
C ALA A 111 1.00 27.14 24.75
N VAL A 112 1.56 26.44 23.75
CA VAL A 112 0.77 25.54 22.87
C VAL A 112 1.61 24.28 22.65
N ALA A 113 1.74 23.48 23.71
CA ALA A 113 2.28 22.13 23.67
C ALA A 113 1.50 21.35 24.72
N GLY A 114 0.32 20.86 24.35
CA GLY A 114 -0.57 20.21 25.33
C GLY A 114 -1.79 19.50 24.80
N THR A 115 -2.13 19.57 23.51
CA THR A 115 -3.35 18.96 22.98
C THR A 115 -3.08 18.19 21.70
N ALA A 116 -2.33 17.08 21.82
CA ALA A 116 -2.23 16.07 20.76
C ALA A 116 -1.91 14.64 21.25
N VAL A 117 -1.92 14.36 22.57
CA VAL A 117 -1.44 13.05 23.11
C VAL A 117 -2.48 12.29 23.94
N ALA A 118 -3.69 12.83 24.16
CA ALA A 118 -4.67 12.17 25.03
C ALA A 118 -5.63 11.17 24.32
N VAL A 119 -5.71 11.17 22.99
CA VAL A 119 -6.51 10.16 22.22
C VAL A 119 -5.71 8.87 21.95
N VAL A 120 -4.53 8.76 22.56
CA VAL A 120 -3.47 7.83 22.16
C VAL A 120 -3.28 6.72 23.21
N LEU A 121 -4.13 6.54 24.23
CA LEU A 121 -3.83 5.52 25.26
C LEU A 121 -4.92 4.45 25.49
N GLY A 122 -6.22 4.71 25.36
CA GLY A 122 -7.24 3.64 25.47
C GLY A 122 -7.59 2.93 24.16
N GLY A 123 -7.68 3.66 23.05
CA GLY A 123 -7.95 3.11 21.70
C GLY A 123 -6.71 2.64 20.95
N MET A 124 -5.52 2.79 21.54
CA MET A 124 -4.25 2.62 20.86
C MET A 124 -3.78 1.16 20.77
N SER A 125 -4.27 0.26 21.63
CA SER A 125 -3.86 -1.15 21.63
C SER A 125 -4.31 -1.88 20.36
N LEU A 126 -5.55 -1.63 19.91
CA LEU A 126 -6.10 -2.18 18.67
C LEU A 126 -5.57 -1.46 17.42
N LEU A 127 -5.43 -0.13 17.47
CA LEU A 127 -4.88 0.64 16.36
C LEU A 127 -3.39 0.33 16.13
N THR A 128 -2.61 0.11 17.19
CA THR A 128 -1.19 -0.24 17.04
C THR A 128 -1.00 -1.65 16.48
N LEU A 129 -1.76 -2.64 16.94
CA LEU A 129 -1.68 -4.01 16.39
C LEU A 129 -2.20 -4.08 14.94
N GLY A 130 -3.30 -3.37 14.66
CA GLY A 130 -3.85 -3.21 13.32
C GLY A 130 -2.87 -2.55 12.36
N VAL A 131 -2.21 -1.45 12.76
CA VAL A 131 -1.21 -0.75 11.93
C VAL A 131 0.06 -1.58 11.73
N VAL A 132 0.53 -2.31 12.75
CA VAL A 132 1.73 -3.15 12.63
C VAL A 132 1.52 -4.32 11.66
N THR A 133 0.35 -4.96 11.71
CA THR A 133 0.03 -6.10 10.83
C THR A 133 -0.53 -5.69 9.47
N ALA A 134 -0.99 -4.45 9.32
CA ALA A 134 -1.58 -3.95 8.08
C ALA A 134 -0.60 -3.91 6.90
N GLY A 135 0.71 -3.77 7.14
CA GLY A 135 1.71 -3.68 6.06
C GLY A 135 1.65 -4.85 5.06
N ASP A 136 1.42 -6.06 5.56
CA ASP A 136 1.35 -7.28 4.76
C ASP A 136 -0.07 -7.71 4.37
N SER A 137 -1.08 -6.99 4.88
CA SER A 137 -2.48 -7.29 4.58
C SER A 137 -2.79 -7.19 3.09
N VAL A 138 -3.60 -8.11 2.58
CA VAL A 138 -4.08 -8.11 1.19
C VAL A 138 -5.59 -7.87 1.16
N PRO A 139 -6.15 -7.47 0.00
CA PRO A 139 -7.61 -7.36 -0.16
C PRO A 139 -8.35 -8.61 0.33
N GLY A 140 -9.24 -8.43 1.30
CA GLY A 140 -10.02 -9.50 1.94
C GLY A 140 -9.57 -9.82 3.37
N ASP A 141 -8.37 -9.39 3.78
CA ASP A 141 -7.93 -9.49 5.17
C ASP A 141 -8.67 -8.44 6.02
N TRP A 142 -9.00 -8.80 7.27
CA TRP A 142 -9.77 -7.93 8.18
C TRP A 142 -9.07 -6.60 8.47
N ASN A 143 -7.74 -6.60 8.47
CA ASN A 143 -6.91 -5.43 8.77
C ASN A 143 -6.59 -4.57 7.53
N TYR A 144 -7.02 -4.98 6.33
CA TYR A 144 -6.76 -4.26 5.09
C TYR A 144 -7.40 -2.86 5.05
N ALA A 145 -8.52 -2.67 5.76
CA ALA A 145 -9.13 -1.34 5.90
C ALA A 145 -8.21 -0.33 6.62
N PHE A 146 -7.42 -0.79 7.60
CA PHE A 146 -6.44 0.06 8.29
C PHE A 146 -5.28 0.43 7.38
N LYS A 147 -4.84 -0.49 6.51
CA LYS A 147 -3.84 -0.19 5.48
C LYS A 147 -4.30 0.95 4.59
N LEU A 148 -5.50 0.83 4.01
CA LEU A 148 -6.08 1.87 3.15
C LEU A 148 -6.26 3.21 3.87
N ALA A 149 -6.62 3.20 5.16
CA ALA A 149 -6.72 4.41 5.96
C ALA A 149 -5.34 5.07 6.17
N GLY A 150 -4.33 4.27 6.49
CA GLY A 150 -2.94 4.72 6.63
C GLY A 150 -2.41 5.37 5.36
N GLU A 151 -2.60 4.72 4.20
CA GLU A 151 -2.21 5.26 2.90
C GLU A 151 -2.90 6.60 2.58
N ARG A 152 -4.20 6.72 2.88
CA ARG A 152 -4.94 7.98 2.68
C ARG A 152 -4.41 9.10 3.56
N ILE A 153 -4.10 8.80 4.82
CA ILE A 153 -3.53 9.77 5.75
C ILE A 153 -2.15 10.20 5.25
N GLU A 154 -1.29 9.24 4.91
CA GLU A 154 0.05 9.52 4.38
C GLU A 154 -0.01 10.39 3.12
N TYR A 155 -0.88 10.05 2.17
CA TYR A 155 -1.08 10.85 0.97
C TYR A 155 -1.60 12.26 1.28
N SER A 156 -2.53 12.41 2.23
CA SER A 156 -3.09 13.71 2.62
C SER A 156 -2.10 14.62 3.33
N LEU A 157 -1.14 14.04 4.07
CA LEU A 157 -0.10 14.76 4.78
C LEU A 157 1.11 15.08 3.89
N SER A 158 1.19 14.47 2.71
CA SER A 158 2.30 14.65 1.77
C SER A 158 2.06 15.84 0.85
N THR A 159 3.08 16.69 0.69
CA THR A 159 3.02 17.91 -0.12
C THR A 159 4.21 18.01 -1.06
N GLY A 160 4.02 18.58 -2.26
CA GLY A 160 5.08 18.68 -3.28
C GLY A 160 5.57 17.30 -3.72
N ASP A 161 6.87 17.17 -3.95
CA ASP A 161 7.54 15.96 -4.46
C ASP A 161 7.30 14.72 -3.57
N ALA A 162 7.09 14.90 -2.27
CA ALA A 162 6.78 13.80 -1.36
C ALA A 162 5.45 13.10 -1.72
N ARG A 163 4.51 13.81 -2.34
CA ARG A 163 3.23 13.26 -2.78
C ARG A 163 3.43 12.28 -3.93
N THR A 164 4.31 12.62 -4.86
CA THR A 164 4.72 11.78 -5.98
C THR A 164 5.38 10.49 -5.47
N ASP A 165 6.31 10.60 -4.52
CA ASP A 165 6.95 9.42 -3.90
C ASP A 165 5.94 8.49 -3.21
N VAL A 166 4.94 9.06 -2.53
CA VAL A 166 3.85 8.29 -1.91
C VAL A 166 3.02 7.56 -2.97
N GLN A 167 2.70 8.20 -4.10
CA GLN A 167 1.96 7.54 -5.19
C GLN A 167 2.74 6.39 -5.80
N ILE A 168 4.02 6.60 -6.11
CA ILE A 168 4.91 5.57 -6.66
C ILE A 168 4.96 4.38 -5.70
N ARG A 169 5.12 4.64 -4.39
CA ARG A 169 5.16 3.60 -3.36
C ARG A 169 3.83 2.85 -3.22
N HIS A 170 2.69 3.55 -3.19
CA HIS A 170 1.39 2.88 -3.15
C HIS A 170 1.18 1.99 -4.38
N THR A 171 1.56 2.43 -5.58
CA THR A 171 1.47 1.59 -6.80
C THR A 171 2.35 0.34 -6.68
N MET A 172 3.58 0.47 -6.18
CA MET A 172 4.45 -0.68 -5.89
C MET A 172 3.78 -1.66 -4.91
N GLU A 173 3.18 -1.15 -3.84
CA GLU A 173 2.47 -1.98 -2.86
C GLU A 173 1.28 -2.73 -3.47
N ARG A 174 0.52 -2.09 -4.36
CA ARG A 174 -0.58 -2.76 -5.09
C ARG A 174 -0.08 -3.92 -5.95
N VAL A 175 1.07 -3.76 -6.62
CA VAL A 175 1.69 -4.84 -7.41
C VAL A 175 2.13 -6.00 -6.51
N GLN A 176 2.74 -5.70 -5.35
CA GLN A 176 3.16 -6.73 -4.39
C GLN A 176 1.97 -7.47 -3.76
N GLU A 177 0.90 -6.75 -3.39
CA GLU A 177 -0.33 -7.38 -2.91
C GLU A 177 -0.94 -8.30 -3.96
N PHE A 178 -0.98 -7.86 -5.21
CA PHE A 178 -1.44 -8.67 -6.32
C PHE A 178 -0.59 -9.92 -6.51
N GLN A 179 0.73 -9.81 -6.39
CA GLN A 179 1.64 -10.96 -6.40
C GLN A 179 1.34 -11.95 -5.27
N ARG A 180 1.13 -11.47 -4.04
CA ARG A 180 0.76 -12.32 -2.89
C ARG A 180 -0.58 -13.03 -3.13
N LEU A 181 -1.55 -12.34 -3.72
CA LEU A 181 -2.84 -12.94 -4.09
C LEU A 181 -2.68 -13.99 -5.19
N ASN A 182 -1.81 -13.74 -6.17
CA ASN A 182 -1.49 -14.71 -7.22
C ASN A 182 -0.85 -15.97 -6.65
N GLN A 183 0.12 -15.83 -5.75
CA GLN A 183 0.74 -16.97 -5.04
C GLN A 183 -0.28 -17.79 -4.23
N LYS A 184 -1.33 -17.13 -3.69
CA LYS A 184 -2.41 -17.79 -2.95
C LYS A 184 -3.52 -18.35 -3.85
N GLY A 185 -3.49 -18.11 -5.17
CA GLY A 185 -4.58 -18.45 -6.09
C GLY A 185 -5.89 -17.73 -5.77
N LYS A 186 -5.83 -16.52 -5.20
CA LYS A 186 -6.98 -15.72 -4.75
C LYS A 186 -7.12 -14.41 -5.52
N VAL A 187 -6.65 -14.35 -6.76
CA VAL A 187 -6.82 -13.15 -7.60
C VAL A 187 -8.28 -13.09 -8.05
N SER A 188 -8.84 -11.89 -8.03
CA SER A 188 -10.15 -11.62 -8.63
C SER A 188 -10.03 -10.53 -9.68
N GLU A 189 -11.06 -10.38 -10.52
CA GLU A 189 -11.18 -9.28 -11.46
C GLU A 189 -11.00 -7.90 -10.81
N LYS A 190 -11.48 -7.73 -9.57
CA LYS A 190 -11.32 -6.48 -8.82
C LYS A 190 -9.84 -6.20 -8.51
N ASN A 191 -9.05 -7.23 -8.24
CA ASN A 191 -7.62 -7.06 -7.96
C ASN A 191 -6.86 -6.62 -9.21
N VAL A 192 -7.22 -7.15 -10.38
CA VAL A 192 -6.64 -6.71 -11.67
C VAL A 192 -6.97 -5.23 -11.91
N GLU A 193 -8.22 -4.83 -11.68
CA GLU A 193 -8.68 -3.44 -11.82
C GLU A 193 -7.99 -2.49 -10.84
N ASP A 194 -7.77 -2.91 -9.59
CA ASP A 194 -7.09 -2.09 -8.59
C ASP A 194 -5.60 -1.88 -8.96
N VAL A 195 -4.92 -2.90 -9.51
CA VAL A 195 -3.56 -2.75 -10.07
C VAL A 195 -3.56 -1.83 -11.29
N ARG A 196 -4.51 -2.02 -12.21
CA ARG A 196 -4.66 -1.18 -13.41
C ARG A 196 -4.78 0.29 -13.03
N LYS A 197 -5.64 0.64 -12.09
CA LYS A 197 -5.79 2.03 -11.60
C LYS A 197 -4.49 2.59 -11.04
N GLY A 198 -3.73 1.79 -10.28
CA GLY A 198 -2.42 2.20 -9.77
C GLY A 198 -1.42 2.48 -10.89
N LEU A 199 -1.43 1.65 -11.95
CA LEU A 199 -0.59 1.84 -13.13
C LEU A 199 -1.04 3.02 -13.98
N ASP A 200 -2.34 3.22 -14.21
CA ASP A 200 -2.87 4.39 -14.92
C ASP A 200 -2.45 5.69 -14.22
N SER A 201 -2.59 5.76 -12.89
CA SER A 201 -2.11 6.90 -12.10
C SER A 201 -0.59 7.09 -12.18
N LEU A 202 0.19 6.02 -12.23
CA LEU A 202 1.63 6.10 -12.41
C LEU A 202 2.00 6.58 -13.83
N SER A 203 1.25 6.15 -14.85
CA SER A 203 1.43 6.59 -16.24
C SER A 203 1.17 8.09 -16.38
N GLU A 204 0.06 8.57 -15.82
CA GLU A 204 -0.28 10.01 -15.76
C GLU A 204 0.85 10.79 -15.10
N LEU A 205 1.39 10.29 -13.99
CA LEU A 205 2.50 10.91 -13.28
C LEU A 205 3.78 11.00 -14.15
N VAL A 206 4.12 9.91 -14.85
CA VAL A 206 5.29 9.86 -15.75
C VAL A 206 5.12 10.79 -16.96
N GLU A 207 3.89 11.00 -17.43
CA GLU A 207 3.58 11.83 -18.61
C GLU A 207 3.46 13.32 -18.28
N GLU A 208 2.84 13.65 -17.14
CA GLU A 208 2.46 15.03 -16.79
C GLU A 208 3.46 15.73 -15.86
N GLU A 209 4.17 14.99 -15.00
CA GLU A 209 5.07 15.57 -14.00
C GLU A 209 6.56 15.41 -14.38
N GLU A 210 7.38 16.41 -14.04
CA GLU A 210 8.83 16.30 -14.16
C GLU A 210 9.40 15.41 -13.04
N LEU A 211 9.39 14.10 -13.28
CA LEU A 211 9.98 13.13 -12.37
C LEU A 211 11.51 13.23 -12.34
N ASP A 212 12.08 13.14 -11.14
CA ASP A 212 13.53 12.94 -10.93
C ASP A 212 13.99 11.62 -11.60
N PRO A 213 15.26 11.51 -12.06
CA PRO A 213 15.76 10.28 -12.66
C PRO A 213 15.56 9.02 -11.79
N LEU A 214 15.66 9.15 -10.47
CA LEU A 214 15.41 8.03 -9.55
C LEU A 214 13.94 7.61 -9.56
N GLN A 215 13.02 8.57 -9.59
CA GLN A 215 11.58 8.31 -9.64
C GLN A 215 11.18 7.64 -10.96
N ARG A 216 11.76 8.06 -12.09
CA ARG A 216 11.51 7.42 -13.39
C ARG A 216 12.02 5.98 -13.43
N GLU A 217 13.21 5.72 -12.92
CA GLU A 217 13.74 4.36 -12.86
C GLU A 217 12.89 3.49 -11.92
N THR A 218 12.40 4.06 -10.83
CA THR A 218 11.47 3.38 -9.92
C THR A 218 10.14 3.06 -10.61
N ALA A 219 9.54 4.01 -11.34
CA ALA A 219 8.30 3.82 -12.09
C ALA A 219 8.46 2.72 -13.16
N LYS A 220 9.59 2.70 -13.86
CA LYS A 220 9.95 1.66 -14.82
C LYS A 220 10.08 0.29 -14.15
N ALA A 221 10.78 0.20 -13.02
CA ALA A 221 10.91 -1.05 -12.27
C ALA A 221 9.55 -1.58 -11.78
N ILE A 222 8.65 -0.69 -11.35
CA ILE A 222 7.26 -1.06 -11.00
C ILE A 222 6.53 -1.64 -12.21
N ALA A 223 6.63 -0.99 -13.37
CA ALA A 223 5.98 -1.44 -14.59
C ALA A 223 6.49 -2.82 -15.06
N GLU A 224 7.81 -3.05 -15.00
CA GLU A 224 8.42 -4.34 -15.32
C GLU A 224 7.95 -5.44 -14.35
N SER A 225 7.97 -5.16 -13.05
CA SER A 225 7.47 -6.07 -12.01
C SER A 225 5.99 -6.40 -12.21
N ALA A 226 5.16 -5.38 -12.46
CA ALA A 226 3.73 -5.56 -12.73
C ALA A 226 3.50 -6.45 -13.97
N SER A 227 4.20 -6.18 -15.07
CA SER A 227 4.12 -6.99 -16.30
C SER A 227 4.49 -8.46 -16.06
N GLN A 228 5.54 -8.72 -15.29
CA GLN A 228 5.96 -10.07 -14.94
C GLN A 228 4.88 -10.80 -14.13
N VAL A 229 4.38 -10.17 -13.06
CA VAL A 229 3.36 -10.78 -12.18
C VAL A 229 2.04 -10.99 -12.94
N LEU A 230 1.64 -10.04 -13.77
CA LEU A 230 0.45 -10.13 -14.62
C LEU A 230 0.57 -11.26 -15.63
N THR A 231 1.73 -11.43 -16.26
CA THR A 231 2.00 -12.54 -17.20
C THR A 231 1.87 -13.90 -16.50
N THR A 232 2.48 -14.06 -15.33
CA THR A 232 2.31 -15.30 -14.52
C THR A 232 0.86 -15.53 -14.10
N THR A 233 0.12 -14.45 -13.79
CA THR A 233 -1.30 -14.55 -13.43
C THR A 233 -2.14 -14.97 -14.64
N ARG A 234 -1.83 -14.46 -15.84
CA ARG A 234 -2.50 -14.85 -17.09
C ARG A 234 -2.38 -16.34 -17.38
N GLU A 235 -1.21 -16.91 -17.13
CA GLU A 235 -0.93 -18.33 -17.35
C GLU A 235 -1.67 -19.23 -16.35
N THR A 236 -1.82 -18.77 -15.10
CA THR A 236 -2.47 -19.53 -14.03
C THR A 236 -3.99 -19.36 -13.98
N GLN A 237 -4.51 -18.22 -14.44
CA GLN A 237 -5.93 -17.84 -14.43
C GLN A 237 -6.36 -17.30 -15.81
N PRO A 238 -6.51 -18.18 -16.82
CA PRO A 238 -6.80 -17.79 -18.20
C PRO A 238 -8.14 -17.07 -18.37
N GLU A 239 -9.08 -17.26 -17.44
CA GLU A 239 -10.37 -16.55 -17.41
C GLU A 239 -10.23 -15.04 -17.22
N LEU A 240 -9.14 -14.58 -16.58
CA LEU A 240 -8.83 -13.17 -16.38
C LEU A 240 -8.02 -12.56 -17.53
N ALA A 241 -7.61 -13.35 -18.53
CA ALA A 241 -6.66 -12.96 -19.56
C ALA A 241 -7.02 -11.65 -20.30
N PRO A 242 -8.28 -11.39 -20.72
CA PRO A 242 -8.60 -10.15 -21.43
C PRO A 242 -8.25 -8.89 -20.63
N ARG A 243 -8.57 -8.87 -19.32
CA ARG A 243 -8.27 -7.71 -18.47
C ARG A 243 -6.79 -7.62 -18.12
N ILE A 244 -6.14 -8.76 -17.97
CA ILE A 244 -4.70 -8.80 -17.73
C ILE A 244 -3.95 -8.24 -18.94
N ASP A 245 -4.34 -8.59 -20.16
CA ASP A 245 -3.71 -8.11 -21.40
C ASP A 245 -3.81 -6.58 -21.52
N ASP A 246 -4.99 -6.03 -21.25
CA ASP A 246 -5.20 -4.59 -21.21
C ASP A 246 -4.32 -3.91 -20.16
N THR A 247 -4.03 -4.59 -19.04
CA THR A 247 -3.23 -4.04 -17.94
C THR A 247 -1.72 -4.15 -18.21
N ILE A 248 -1.28 -5.23 -18.87
CA ILE A 248 0.10 -5.39 -19.35
C ILE A 248 0.44 -4.30 -20.37
N ALA A 249 -0.51 -3.94 -21.24
CA ALA A 249 -0.32 -2.86 -22.21
C ALA A 249 -0.06 -1.50 -21.52
N VAL A 250 -0.78 -1.19 -20.43
CA VAL A 250 -0.54 0.02 -19.62
C VAL A 250 0.86 -0.01 -19.01
N ALA A 251 1.25 -1.13 -18.39
CA ALA A 251 2.59 -1.27 -17.81
C ALA A 251 3.70 -1.06 -18.87
N ALA A 252 3.55 -1.64 -20.07
CA ALA A 252 4.51 -1.44 -21.16
C ALA A 252 4.60 0.04 -21.62
N GLY A 253 3.48 0.77 -21.59
CA GLY A 253 3.42 2.21 -21.86
C GLY A 253 4.27 3.01 -20.88
N ILE A 254 4.12 2.74 -19.58
CA ILE A 254 4.90 3.39 -18.51
C ILE A 254 6.40 3.16 -18.71
N GLY A 255 6.82 1.92 -18.99
CA GLY A 255 8.24 1.60 -19.23
C GLY A 255 8.83 2.37 -20.41
N SER A 256 8.05 2.53 -21.49
CA SER A 256 8.46 3.33 -22.65
C SER A 256 8.56 4.81 -22.30
N ALA A 257 7.52 5.38 -21.68
CA ALA A 257 7.48 6.78 -21.29
C ALA A 257 8.61 7.16 -20.31
N ALA A 258 8.89 6.31 -19.31
CA ALA A 258 9.92 6.54 -18.31
C ALA A 258 11.35 6.62 -18.91
N THR A 259 11.61 5.90 -20.01
CA THR A 259 12.91 5.94 -20.70
C THR A 259 13.11 7.18 -21.58
N GLY A 260 12.08 8.01 -21.77
CA GLY A 260 12.12 9.15 -22.70
C GLY A 260 12.24 8.73 -24.17
N ILE A 261 12.16 7.43 -24.46
CA ILE A 261 12.01 6.92 -25.81
C ILE A 261 10.54 7.11 -26.14
N ALA A 262 10.23 8.09 -26.99
CA ALA A 262 8.87 8.31 -27.46
C ALA A 262 8.25 6.97 -27.86
N ALA A 263 7.17 6.58 -27.16
CA ALA A 263 6.45 5.35 -27.46
C ALA A 263 6.17 5.33 -28.98
N PRO A 264 6.36 4.19 -29.68
CA PRO A 264 6.07 4.13 -31.10
C PRO A 264 4.61 4.54 -31.27
N THR A 265 4.38 5.72 -31.84
CA THR A 265 3.04 6.23 -32.11
C THR A 265 2.30 5.13 -32.85
N ALA A 266 1.22 4.61 -32.24
CA ALA A 266 0.40 3.58 -32.85
C ALA A 266 0.11 4.02 -34.29
N THR A 267 0.65 3.28 -35.26
CA THR A 267 0.41 3.57 -36.67
C THR A 267 -1.09 3.55 -36.85
N ALA A 268 -1.66 4.72 -37.14
CA ALA A 268 -3.10 4.88 -37.28
C ALA A 268 -3.63 3.75 -38.16
N THR A 269 -4.49 2.89 -37.58
CA THR A 269 -5.22 1.91 -38.37
C THR A 269 -5.97 2.69 -39.44
N PRO A 270 -5.76 2.42 -40.74
CA PRO A 270 -6.40 3.20 -41.79
C PRO A 270 -7.91 3.10 -41.61
N THR A 271 -8.54 4.22 -41.27
CA THR A 271 -9.99 4.37 -41.27
C THR A 271 -10.50 3.92 -42.63
N ALA A 272 -11.35 2.89 -42.62
CA ALA A 272 -12.04 2.43 -43.81
C ALA A 272 -12.74 3.61 -44.49
N ALA A 273 -12.28 3.95 -45.70
CA ALA A 273 -12.86 5.00 -46.51
C ALA A 273 -14.35 4.71 -46.71
N THR A 274 -15.18 5.70 -46.37
CA THR A 274 -16.62 5.69 -46.62
C THR A 274 -16.92 5.43 -48.09
N THR A 275 -17.79 4.44 -48.32
CA THR A 275 -18.37 4.07 -49.62
C THR A 275 -18.81 5.30 -50.42
N PRO A 276 -18.29 5.52 -51.65
CA PRO A 276 -18.78 6.57 -52.53
C PRO A 276 -20.17 6.20 -53.09
N PRO A 277 -21.01 7.21 -53.40
CA PRO A 277 -22.33 6.97 -53.97
C PRO A 277 -22.23 6.43 -55.40
N ASN A 278 -23.15 5.51 -55.72
CA ASN A 278 -23.39 4.95 -57.05
C ASN A 278 -23.48 6.03 -58.14
N THR A 279 -22.80 5.80 -59.27
CA THR A 279 -23.34 5.83 -60.66
C THR A 279 -22.29 6.34 -61.65
N ALA A 280 -21.68 5.42 -62.41
CA ALA A 280 -21.33 5.61 -63.81
C ALA A 280 -21.13 4.25 -64.52
N THR A 281 -21.69 4.18 -65.73
CA THR A 281 -21.80 3.14 -66.75
C THR A 281 -20.55 2.27 -67.00
N PRO A 282 -20.69 0.98 -67.36
CA PRO A 282 -19.58 0.06 -67.58
C PRO A 282 -18.84 0.33 -68.90
N GLY A 283 -17.53 0.58 -68.81
CA GLY A 283 -16.62 0.69 -69.94
C GLY A 283 -15.56 -0.41 -69.91
N THR A 284 -15.65 -1.31 -70.89
CA THR A 284 -14.63 -2.22 -71.45
C THR A 284 -13.68 -2.96 -70.48
N THR A 285 -13.95 -4.26 -70.36
CA THR A 285 -13.09 -5.33 -69.83
C THR A 285 -11.65 -5.30 -70.40
N PRO A 286 -10.62 -5.11 -69.56
CA PRO A 286 -9.27 -5.53 -69.90
C PRO A 286 -9.10 -7.04 -69.65
N LYS A 287 -8.54 -7.71 -70.66
CA LYS A 287 -8.20 -9.14 -70.70
C LYS A 287 -7.12 -9.47 -69.64
N PRO A 288 -7.32 -10.45 -68.74
CA PRO A 288 -6.30 -10.82 -67.77
C PRO A 288 -5.10 -11.45 -68.49
N THR A 289 -3.92 -10.91 -68.21
CA THR A 289 -2.63 -11.50 -68.62
C THR A 289 -1.88 -11.88 -67.35
N GLY A 290 -1.44 -13.13 -67.28
CA GLY A 290 -0.40 -13.57 -66.34
C GLY A 290 -0.91 -14.22 -65.07
N THR A 291 -1.19 -15.52 -65.13
CA THR A 291 -1.06 -16.42 -63.99
C THR A 291 0.41 -16.41 -63.55
N ALA A 292 0.70 -15.86 -62.37
CA ALA A 292 1.99 -16.04 -61.74
C ALA A 292 2.01 -17.42 -61.06
N GLU A 293 2.98 -18.24 -61.44
CA GLU A 293 3.32 -19.52 -60.81
C GLU A 293 3.67 -19.29 -59.33
N PRO A 294 3.20 -20.14 -58.40
CA PRO A 294 3.62 -20.08 -57.02
C PRO A 294 5.10 -20.48 -56.90
N SER A 295 5.90 -19.56 -56.35
CA SER A 295 7.30 -19.78 -55.97
C SER A 295 7.39 -20.72 -54.77
N GLU A 296 8.47 -21.50 -54.74
CA GLU A 296 8.68 -22.71 -53.96
C GLU A 296 8.56 -22.51 -52.44
N THR A 297 8.01 -23.53 -51.80
CA THR A 297 7.95 -23.70 -50.34
C THR A 297 9.36 -23.97 -49.83
N PRO A 298 9.92 -23.18 -48.90
CA PRO A 298 11.22 -23.49 -48.31
C PRO A 298 11.13 -24.74 -47.43
N GLU A 299 12.08 -25.66 -47.63
CA GLU A 299 12.27 -26.86 -46.80
C GLU A 299 12.55 -26.48 -45.33
N PRO A 300 11.99 -27.22 -44.36
CA PRO A 300 12.27 -27.00 -42.96
C PRO A 300 13.73 -27.33 -42.63
N ALA A 301 14.41 -26.37 -42.00
CA ALA A 301 15.74 -26.54 -41.44
C ALA A 301 15.74 -27.60 -40.32
N THR A 302 16.78 -28.41 -40.33
CA THR A 302 17.05 -29.52 -39.42
C THR A 302 17.05 -29.10 -37.94
N THR A 303 16.29 -29.84 -37.13
CA THR A 303 16.31 -29.83 -35.67
C THR A 303 17.74 -30.02 -35.12
N PRO A 304 18.24 -29.14 -34.24
CA PRO A 304 19.50 -29.37 -33.55
C PRO A 304 19.35 -30.47 -32.48
N ASP A 305 20.37 -31.34 -32.40
CA ASP A 305 20.54 -32.39 -31.39
C ASP A 305 20.51 -31.82 -29.96
N PRO A 306 19.91 -32.54 -28.99
CA PRO A 306 19.94 -32.13 -27.58
C PRO A 306 21.37 -32.19 -27.03
N ALA A 307 21.87 -31.05 -26.59
CA ALA A 307 23.14 -30.94 -25.88
C ALA A 307 23.05 -31.62 -24.51
N SER A 308 24.11 -32.36 -24.19
CA SER A 308 24.28 -33.20 -23.01
C SER A 308 24.01 -32.51 -21.68
N THR A 309 23.26 -33.20 -20.84
CA THR A 309 23.09 -32.96 -19.40
C THR A 309 24.46 -32.95 -18.69
N PRO A 310 24.81 -31.91 -17.92
CA PRO A 310 25.97 -31.97 -17.03
C PRO A 310 25.66 -32.88 -15.83
N GLU A 311 26.57 -33.83 -15.58
CA GLU A 311 26.66 -34.61 -14.34
C GLU A 311 26.74 -33.68 -13.13
N VAL A 312 25.86 -33.92 -12.16
CA VAL A 312 25.94 -33.32 -10.84
C VAL A 312 26.95 -34.13 -10.04
N SER A 313 28.11 -33.54 -9.74
CA SER A 313 29.05 -34.08 -8.77
C SER A 313 28.45 -34.00 -7.37
N GLU A 314 28.25 -35.16 -6.76
CA GLU A 314 28.25 -35.35 -5.31
C GLU A 314 29.57 -34.85 -4.70
N THR A 315 29.51 -34.30 -3.48
CA THR A 315 30.35 -34.66 -2.32
C THR A 315 30.49 -33.46 -1.37
N ALA A 316 29.81 -33.53 -0.24
CA ALA A 316 30.35 -33.09 1.05
C ALA A 316 29.51 -33.71 2.19
N GLU A 317 30.07 -34.81 2.68
CA GLU A 317 29.71 -35.58 3.84
C GLU A 317 30.15 -34.84 5.13
N THR A 318 29.43 -35.11 6.22
CA THR A 318 29.91 -35.22 7.62
C THR A 318 29.74 -34.05 8.60
N GLY A 319 29.11 -34.39 9.74
CA GLY A 319 29.26 -33.76 11.07
C GLY A 319 27.93 -33.42 11.73
N GLU A 320 27.11 -34.37 12.18
CA GLU A 320 27.14 -34.98 13.52
C GLU A 320 27.26 -33.97 14.68
N THR A 321 26.19 -33.77 15.45
CA THR A 321 26.16 -33.88 16.92
C THR A 321 24.69 -33.85 17.36
N GLY A 322 24.24 -34.94 18.00
CA GLY A 322 22.94 -35.02 18.66
C GLY A 322 23.04 -34.66 20.14
N GLU A 323 22.02 -33.98 20.64
CA GLU A 323 21.62 -33.89 22.05
C GLU A 323 20.07 -33.90 22.04
N ASP A 324 19.46 -35.06 22.31
CA ASP A 324 18.93 -35.48 23.61
C ASP A 324 17.54 -34.87 23.95
N PRO A 325 16.42 -35.61 23.77
CA PRO A 325 15.11 -35.20 24.28
C PRO A 325 14.87 -35.82 25.66
N GLY A 326 15.29 -35.10 26.70
CA GLY A 326 15.15 -35.50 28.09
C GLY A 326 14.24 -34.60 28.93
N ALA A 327 13.26 -35.22 29.59
CA ALA A 327 12.56 -34.76 30.79
C ALA A 327 11.37 -33.78 30.67
N SER A 328 10.20 -34.42 30.54
CA SER A 328 8.96 -34.03 31.23
C SER A 328 9.17 -33.98 32.76
N PRO A 329 8.52 -33.04 33.48
CA PRO A 329 8.06 -33.33 34.83
C PRO A 329 6.54 -33.21 34.95
N SER A 330 5.95 -34.35 35.32
CA SER A 330 4.64 -34.44 35.96
C SER A 330 4.73 -34.06 37.44
N ALA A 331 3.63 -33.48 37.92
CA ALA A 331 3.10 -33.50 39.29
C ALA A 331 3.84 -32.72 40.40
N GLN A 332 3.15 -31.70 40.91
CA GLN A 332 3.03 -31.54 42.36
C GLN A 332 1.61 -31.15 42.74
N ALA A 333 0.89 -32.14 43.24
CA ALA A 333 -0.27 -31.96 44.10
C ALA A 333 0.22 -31.47 45.47
N THR A 334 -0.31 -30.35 45.94
CA THR A 334 -0.28 -30.01 47.37
C THR A 334 -1.71 -29.98 47.86
N GLY A 335 -2.03 -30.95 48.72
CA GLY A 335 -3.22 -30.90 49.54
C GLY A 335 -3.04 -29.85 50.63
N SER A 336 -4.13 -29.18 50.98
CA SER A 336 -4.29 -28.54 52.27
C SER A 336 -5.68 -28.85 52.79
N ALA A 337 -5.71 -29.71 53.80
CA ALA A 337 -6.84 -29.97 54.67
C ALA A 337 -6.36 -29.71 56.10
N ALA A 338 -6.96 -28.72 56.75
CA ALA A 338 -7.14 -28.59 58.21
C ALA A 338 -7.98 -27.29 58.38
N ASP A 339 -9.24 -27.31 58.80
CA ASP A 339 -9.79 -27.74 60.10
C ASP A 339 -9.61 -26.65 61.19
N GLU A 340 -10.67 -26.49 62.00
CA GLU A 340 -10.82 -25.62 63.19
C GLU A 340 -10.82 -24.08 62.98
N GLU A 341 -11.64 -23.25 63.61
CA GLU A 341 -12.47 -23.38 64.82
C GLU A 341 -13.51 -22.24 64.82
N LEU A 342 -14.75 -22.55 65.23
CA LEU A 342 -15.75 -21.57 65.68
C LEU A 342 -15.42 -21.14 67.13
N PRO A 343 -15.80 -19.93 67.53
CA PRO A 343 -16.91 -19.85 68.50
C PRO A 343 -18.09 -18.99 68.05
#